data_AF-A0A7G2IQQ1-F1
#
_entry.id   AF-A0A7G2IQQ1-F1
#
_cell.length_a   1.000
_cell.length_b   1.000
_cell.length_c   1.000
_cell.angle_alpha   90.00
_cell.angle_beta   90.00
_cell.angle_gamma   90.00
#
_symmetry.space_group_name_H-M   'P 1'
#
loop_
_entity.id
_entity.type
_entity.pdbx_description
1 polymer ?
#
loop_
_entity_poly.entity_id
_entity_poly.type
_entity_poly.pdbx_seq_one_letter_code
_entity_poly.pdbx_strand_id
1 'polypeptide(L)'
;MMATQKVAKKLDKAFPDVSRTGMFFEGFGVDHVHSKLSPMHGTGDLTHWKPIESRQTKFFEQYEGYLSSHDHERADDAKLAALAARIREA
;
A
#
# COMPACT_ATOMS: atom_id res chain seq x y z
N MET A 1 7.36 -14.83 -2.31
CA MET A 1 7.62 -13.73 -1.34
C MET A 1 6.84 -13.96 -0.04
N MET A 2 7.28 -14.88 0.83
CA MET A 2 6.55 -15.20 2.06
C MET A 2 6.54 -14.04 3.08
N ALA A 3 7.64 -13.29 3.17
CA ALA A 3 7.75 -12.12 4.05
C ALA A 3 6.74 -11.04 3.67
N THR A 4 6.66 -10.67 2.39
CA THR A 4 5.70 -9.69 1.87
C THR A 4 4.26 -10.10 2.17
N GLN A 5 3.90 -11.37 1.91
CA GLN A 5 2.56 -11.87 2.21
C GLN A 5 2.24 -11.80 3.72
N LYS A 6 3.22 -12.15 4.58
CA LYS A 6 3.04 -12.10 6.03
C LYS A 6 2.78 -10.68 6.51
N VAL A 7 3.53 -9.70 6.00
CA VAL A 7 3.35 -8.28 6.35
C VAL A 7 2.03 -7.74 5.79
N ALA A 8 1.66 -8.09 4.55
CA ALA A 8 0.38 -7.69 3.96
C ALA A 8 -0.82 -8.15 4.81
N LYS A 9 -0.80 -9.41 5.28
CA LYS A 9 -1.85 -9.93 6.18
C LYS A 9 -1.90 -9.24 7.54
N LYS A 10 -0.76 -8.74 8.05
CA LYS A 10 -0.74 -7.92 9.27
C LYS A 10 -1.39 -6.56 9.03
N LEU A 11 -1.12 -5.94 7.89
CA LEU A 11 -1.77 -4.69 7.49
C LEU A 11 -3.28 -4.89 7.35
N ASP A 12 -3.73 -5.91 6.63
CA ASP A 12 -5.17 -6.21 6.48
C ASP A 12 -5.90 -6.36 7.82
N LYS A 13 -5.23 -6.93 8.84
CA LYS A 13 -5.81 -7.07 10.19
C LYS A 13 -5.74 -5.81 11.05
N ALA A 14 -4.71 -4.99 10.86
CA ALA A 14 -4.46 -3.82 11.70
C ALA A 14 -5.43 -2.65 11.43
N PHE A 15 -6.13 -2.69 10.29
CA PHE A 15 -7.08 -1.66 9.88
C PHE A 15 -8.45 -2.29 9.59
N PRO A 16 -9.51 -1.92 10.32
CA PRO A 16 -10.83 -2.55 10.18
C PRO A 16 -11.48 -2.28 8.81
N ASP A 17 -11.06 -1.23 8.12
CA ASP A 17 -11.57 -0.82 6.82
C ASP A 17 -10.72 -1.31 5.65
N VAL A 18 -9.76 -2.22 5.89
CA VAL A 18 -8.87 -2.78 4.87
C VAL A 18 -9.14 -4.28 4.75
N SER A 19 -9.41 -4.76 3.53
CA SER A 19 -9.47 -6.19 3.22
C SER A 19 -8.45 -6.63 2.18
N ARG A 20 -7.75 -5.66 1.58
CA ARG A 20 -6.76 -5.85 0.53
C ARG A 20 -5.60 -4.89 0.75
N THR A 21 -4.38 -5.39 0.57
CA THR A 21 -3.16 -4.59 0.55
C THR A 21 -2.53 -4.68 -0.85
N GLY A 22 -2.28 -3.53 -1.48
CA GLY A 22 -1.58 -3.44 -2.75
C GLY A 22 -0.07 -3.68 -2.58
N MET A 23 0.55 -4.35 -3.56
CA MET A 23 1.98 -4.65 -3.57
C MET A 23 2.63 -4.04 -4.81
N PHE A 24 3.73 -3.30 -4.61
CA PHE A 24 4.45 -2.61 -5.67
C PHE A 24 5.93 -3.00 -5.65
N PHE A 25 6.52 -3.11 -6.84
CA PHE A 25 7.96 -3.19 -7.06
C PHE A 25 8.34 -1.99 -7.92
N GLU A 26 9.20 -1.13 -7.38
CA GLU A 26 9.69 0.08 -8.04
C GLU A 26 11.22 0.08 -7.99
N GLY A 27 11.86 0.66 -9.01
CA GLY A 27 13.30 0.48 -9.27
C GLY A 27 14.21 1.70 -9.15
N PHE A 28 13.71 2.88 -8.75
CA PHE A 28 14.53 4.10 -8.78
C PHE A 28 14.54 4.95 -7.49
N GLY A 29 13.63 4.70 -6.54
CA GLY A 29 13.58 5.48 -5.29
C GLY A 29 14.55 5.01 -4.20
N VAL A 30 14.96 3.74 -4.22
CA VAL A 30 15.92 3.17 -3.27
C VAL A 30 16.79 2.14 -3.99
N ASP A 31 18.10 2.18 -3.76
CA ASP A 31 19.10 1.32 -4.43
C ASP A 31 19.15 -0.11 -3.83
N HIS A 32 17.98 -0.74 -3.70
CA HIS A 32 17.83 -2.18 -3.46
C HIS A 32 16.42 -2.65 -3.82
N VAL A 33 16.29 -3.92 -4.19
CA VAL A 33 14.98 -4.55 -4.44
C VAL A 33 14.17 -4.58 -3.14
N HIS A 34 12.98 -3.96 -3.16
CA HIS A 34 12.05 -3.97 -2.05
C HIS A 34 10.61 -4.03 -2.56
N SER A 35 9.74 -4.65 -1.76
CA SER A 35 8.29 -4.62 -1.99
C SER A 35 7.67 -3.49 -1.15
N LYS A 36 6.99 -2.54 -1.79
CA LYS A 36 6.14 -1.56 -1.09
C LYS A 36 4.76 -2.16 -0.88
N LEU A 37 4.17 -1.95 0.30
CA LEU A 37 2.83 -2.41 0.66
C LEU A 37 1.94 -1.22 1.03
N SER A 38 0.77 -1.12 0.41
CA SER A 38 -0.19 -0.04 0.65
C SER A 38 -1.55 -0.62 1.08
N PRO A 39 -1.98 -0.43 2.34
CA PRO A 39 -3.30 -0.82 2.80
C PRO A 39 -4.38 -0.07 2.01
N MET A 40 -5.29 -0.79 1.36
CA MET A 40 -6.34 -0.17 0.53
C MET A 40 -7.53 0.19 1.42
N HIS A 41 -7.45 1.32 2.10
CA HIS A 41 -8.52 1.85 2.97
C HIS A 41 -9.86 1.94 2.24
N GLY A 42 -10.95 1.68 2.97
CA GLY A 42 -12.31 1.61 2.42
C GLY A 42 -12.66 0.33 1.65
N THR A 43 -11.80 -0.70 1.70
CA THR A 43 -12.08 -2.03 1.09
C THR A 43 -12.61 -3.06 2.08
N GLY A 44 -12.75 -2.72 3.36
CA GLY A 44 -13.11 -3.66 4.44
C GLY A 44 -14.48 -4.33 4.27
N ASP A 45 -15.46 -3.63 3.68
CA ASP A 45 -16.76 -4.22 3.36
C ASP A 45 -16.77 -4.79 1.93
N LEU A 46 -16.53 -6.10 1.83
CA LEU A 46 -16.66 -6.86 0.59
C LEU A 46 -17.99 -7.60 0.47
N THR A 47 -18.90 -7.48 1.45
CA THR A 47 -20.21 -8.15 1.37
C THR A 47 -21.02 -7.63 0.18
N HIS A 48 -20.79 -6.37 -0.19
CA HIS A 48 -21.33 -5.74 -1.40
C HIS A 48 -20.18 -5.35 -2.31
N TRP A 49 -19.63 -6.33 -3.03
CA TRP A 49 -18.59 -6.06 -4.02
C TRP A 49 -19.08 -5.03 -5.05
N LYS A 50 -18.26 -4.02 -5.28
CA LYS A 50 -18.40 -3.08 -6.40
C LYS A 50 -17.01 -2.73 -6.93
N PRO A 51 -16.86 -2.45 -8.24
CA PRO A 51 -15.59 -1.98 -8.77
C PRO A 51 -15.23 -0.62 -8.16
N ILE A 52 -13.97 -0.45 -7.75
CA ILE A 52 -13.37 0.82 -7.37
C ILE A 52 -12.41 1.20 -8.49
N GLU A 53 -12.88 1.99 -9.45
CA GLU A 53 -12.16 2.32 -10.68
C GLU A 53 -11.86 3.81 -10.76
N SER A 54 -10.65 4.16 -11.15
CA SER A 54 -10.29 5.52 -11.56
C SER A 54 -10.39 5.63 -13.07
N ARG A 55 -11.17 6.58 -13.58
CA ARG A 55 -11.33 6.81 -15.03
C ARG A 55 -10.19 7.67 -15.58
N GLN A 56 -8.96 7.20 -15.43
CA GLN A 56 -7.78 7.83 -16.04
C GLN A 56 -7.52 7.21 -17.41
N THR A 57 -7.47 8.03 -18.46
CA THR A 57 -7.20 7.59 -19.84
C THR A 57 -5.74 7.78 -20.25
N LYS A 58 -4.84 8.03 -19.28
CA LYS A 58 -3.41 8.26 -19.55
C LYS A 58 -2.73 6.94 -19.92
N PHE A 59 -2.27 6.86 -21.17
CA PHE A 59 -1.45 5.76 -21.68
C PHE A 59 -0.04 6.28 -22.01
N PHE A 60 0.98 5.50 -21.66
CA PHE A 60 2.38 5.86 -21.89
C PHE A 60 2.97 4.94 -22.95
N GLU A 61 3.33 5.48 -24.12
CA GLU A 61 4.11 4.73 -25.13
C GLU A 61 5.55 4.47 -24.66
N GLN A 62 6.08 5.37 -23.83
CA GLN A 62 7.41 5.25 -23.20
C GLN A 62 7.32 5.63 -21.72
N TYR A 63 8.14 4.98 -20.89
CA TYR A 63 8.23 5.27 -19.45
C TYR A 63 8.63 6.74 -19.20
N GLU A 64 7.74 7.52 -18.58
CA GLU A 64 7.93 8.94 -18.28
C GLU A 64 8.91 9.21 -17.11
N GLY A 65 9.59 8.17 -16.60
CA GLY A 65 10.50 8.31 -15.45
C GLY A 65 9.81 8.20 -14.09
N TYR A 66 8.53 7.79 -14.04
CA TYR A 66 7.84 7.50 -12.78
C TYR A 66 6.75 6.44 -12.92
N LEU A 67 6.55 5.66 -11.86
CA LEU A 67 5.34 4.87 -11.60
C LEU A 67 4.70 5.51 -10.37
N SER A 68 3.45 5.96 -10.46
CA SER A 68 2.87 6.78 -9.40
C SER A 68 2.40 5.93 -8.20
N SER A 69 3.14 6.04 -7.10
CA SER A 69 2.69 5.75 -5.73
C SER A 69 2.99 6.96 -4.83
N HIS A 70 2.68 8.17 -5.33
CA HIS A 70 3.16 9.47 -4.86
C HIS A 70 3.46 9.56 -3.36
N ASP A 71 4.67 10.02 -3.04
CA ASP A 71 5.05 10.36 -1.68
C ASP A 71 4.19 11.51 -1.13
N HIS A 72 4.14 11.60 0.20
CA HIS A 72 3.50 12.69 0.91
C HIS A 72 4.41 13.22 2.01
N GLU A 73 3.99 14.29 2.67
CA GLU A 73 4.72 14.85 3.80
C GLU A 73 4.92 13.80 4.91
N ARG A 74 6.10 13.83 5.53
CA ARG A 74 6.43 12.90 6.62
C ARG A 74 5.48 13.14 7.79
N ALA A 75 4.81 12.09 8.24
CA ALA A 75 4.00 12.12 9.45
C ALA A 75 4.86 12.21 10.72
N ASP A 76 4.26 12.67 11.81
CA ASP A 76 4.89 12.73 13.13
C ASP A 76 5.47 11.37 13.57
N ASP A 77 6.71 11.38 14.06
CA ASP A 77 7.45 10.16 14.39
C ASP A 77 6.82 9.37 15.54
N ALA A 78 6.20 10.04 16.52
CA ALA A 78 5.51 9.35 17.61
C ALA A 78 4.24 8.63 17.12
N LYS A 79 3.48 9.26 16.21
CA LYS A 79 2.35 8.62 15.53
C LYS A 79 2.80 7.42 14.69
N LEU A 80 3.92 7.55 13.96
CA LEU A 80 4.48 6.45 13.17
C LEU A 80 4.93 5.27 14.05
N ALA A 81 5.55 5.55 15.20
CA ALA A 81 5.96 4.52 16.15
C ALA A 81 4.76 3.75 16.73
N ALA A 82 3.70 4.46 17.13
CA ALA A 82 2.47 3.86 17.63
C ALA A 82 1.78 3.00 16.55
N LEU A 83 1.73 3.50 15.31
CA LEU A 83 1.18 2.75 14.18
C LEU A 83 1.96 1.46 13.93
N ALA A 84 3.29 1.53 13.97
CA ALA A 84 4.14 0.37 13.78
C ALA A 84 3.94 -0.69 14.88
N ALA A 85 3.72 -0.27 16.13
CA ALA A 85 3.40 -1.18 17.25
C ALA A 85 2.07 -1.92 16.99
N ARG A 86 1.02 -1.18 16.63
CA ARG A 86 -0.28 -1.76 16.29
C ARG A 86 -0.18 -2.80 15.16
N ILE A 87 0.56 -2.50 14.09
CA ILE A 87 0.74 -3.43 12.96
C ILE A 87 1.50 -4.69 13.40
N ARG A 88 2.46 -4.58 14.33
CA ARG A 88 3.20 -5.74 14.85
C ARG A 88 2.31 -6.66 15.69
N GLU A 89 1.34 -6.12 16.40
CA GLU A 89 0.42 -6.85 17.29
C GLU A 89 -0.75 -7.55 16.58
N ALA A 90 -1.11 -7.12 15.36
CA ALA A 90 -2.15 -7.73 14.52
C ALA A 90 -1.80 -9.13 13.94
#